data_AF-A0A920J7T5-F1
#
_entry.id   AF-A0A920J7T5-F1
#
_cell.length_a   1.000
_cell.length_b   1.000
_cell.length_c   1.000
_cell.angle_alpha   90.00
_cell.angle_beta   90.00
_cell.angle_gamma   90.00
#
_symmetry.space_group_name_H-M   'P 1'
#
loop_
_entity.id
_entity.type
_entity.pdbx_description
1 polymer ?
#
loop_
_entity_poly.entity_id
_entity_poly.type
_entity_poly.pdbx_seq_one_letter_code
_entity_poly.pdbx_strand_id
1 'polypeptide(L)' 'MFKHFGGLEVTHTKLALIGQRVENEFIGVRSGIMDQMACALSQRNTALLIDCLTLETSMVSIPEDVTVVIMDMAQDES' A
#
# COMPACT_ATOMS: atom_id res chain seq x y z
N MET A 1 7.70 6.30 10.27
CA MET A 1 6.63 7.00 11.01
C MET A 1 5.78 6.07 11.89
N PHE A 2 6.06 4.76 12.04
CA PHE A 2 5.41 3.88 13.05
C PHE A 2 6.37 2.79 13.60
N LYS A 3 7.65 3.11 13.81
CA LYS A 3 8.62 2.14 14.36
C LYS A 3 8.43 1.81 15.84
N HIS A 4 7.59 2.56 16.56
CA HIS A 4 7.40 2.43 18.01
C HIS A 4 5.91 2.49 18.37
N PHE A 5 5.21 1.37 18.28
CA PHE A 5 3.85 1.25 18.81
C PHE A 5 3.95 0.60 20.20
N GLY A 6 3.92 1.42 21.26
CA GLY A 6 3.96 0.92 22.64
C GLY A 6 5.23 0.12 23.01
N GLY A 7 6.36 0.35 22.33
CA GLY A 7 7.62 -0.39 22.54
C GLY A 7 7.75 -1.68 21.71
N LEU A 8 6.78 -2.00 20.86
CA LEU A 8 6.87 -3.11 19.92
C LEU A 8 7.53 -2.64 18.61
N GLU A 9 8.57 -3.36 18.18
CA GLU A 9 9.07 -3.25 16.82
C GLU A 9 8.08 -3.94 15.87
N VAL A 10 7.50 -3.14 14.97
CA VAL A 10 6.55 -3.63 13.96
C VAL A 10 7.07 -3.25 12.58
N THR A 11 7.15 -4.24 11.69
CA THR A 11 7.53 -4.01 10.29
C THR A 11 6.41 -3.29 9.54
N HIS A 12 6.76 -2.53 8.50
CA HIS A 12 5.77 -1.86 7.65
C HIS A 12 4.81 -2.85 6.98
N THR A 13 5.28 -4.03 6.56
CA THR A 13 4.44 -5.11 6.04
C THR A 13 3.39 -5.57 7.06
N LYS A 14 3.78 -5.69 8.33
CA LYS A 14 2.85 -6.08 9.39
C LYS A 14 1.81 -4.99 9.66
N LEU A 15 2.19 -3.71 9.55
CA LEU A 15 1.24 -2.60 9.62
C LEU A 15 0.25 -2.63 8.44
N ALA A 16 0.72 -2.91 7.22
CA ALA A 16 -0.14 -3.04 6.05
C ALA A 16 -1.18 -4.17 6.21
N LEU A 17 -0.76 -5.34 6.71
CA LEU A 17 -1.66 -6.46 7.00
C LEU A 17 -2.69 -6.14 8.09
N ILE A 18 -2.29 -5.39 9.12
CA ILE A 18 -3.23 -4.91 10.14
C ILE A 18 -4.27 -3.96 9.51
N GLY A 19 -3.82 -3.02 8.67
CA GLY A 19 -4.71 -2.10 7.96
C GLY A 19 -5.74 -2.83 7.09
N GLN A 20 -5.28 -3.80 6.29
CA GLN A 20 -6.16 -4.62 5.46
C GLN A 20 -7.19 -5.37 6.31
N ARG A 21 -6.76 -5.96 7.44
CA ARG A 21 -7.68 -6.65 8.33
C ARG A 21 -8.72 -5.70 8.93
N VAL A 22 -8.31 -4.48 9.32
CA VAL A 22 -9.24 -3.46 9.81
C VAL A 22 -10.30 -3.13 8.76
N GLU A 23 -9.87 -2.92 7.51
CA GLU A 23 -10.77 -2.62 6.40
C GLU A 23 -11.78 -3.76 6.13
N ASN A 24 -11.29 -5.00 6.09
CA ASN A 24 -12.11 -6.18 5.82
C ASN A 24 -13.06 -6.54 6.97
N GLU A 25 -12.57 -6.52 8.22
CA GLU A 25 -13.30 -7.08 9.37
C GLU A 25 -14.07 -6.03 10.17
N PHE A 26 -13.62 -4.77 10.17
CA PHE A 26 -14.23 -3.71 10.98
C PHE A 26 -14.98 -2.69 10.15
N ILE A 27 -14.42 -2.28 9.01
CA ILE A 27 -15.11 -1.37 8.08
C ILE A 27 -16.07 -2.17 7.19
N GLY A 28 -15.76 -3.44 6.91
CA GLY A 28 -16.59 -4.34 6.12
C GLY A 28 -16.39 -4.19 4.61
N VAL A 29 -15.34 -3.49 4.18
CA VAL A 29 -14.98 -3.34 2.77
C VAL A 29 -14.03 -4.47 2.42
N ARG A 30 -14.45 -5.40 1.55
CA ARG A 30 -13.62 -6.53 1.12
C ARG A 30 -12.61 -6.07 0.07
N SER A 31 -11.37 -5.83 0.48
CA SER A 31 -10.29 -5.37 -0.38
C SER A 31 -9.03 -6.25 -0.30
N GLY A 32 -8.19 -6.10 -1.33
CA GLY A 32 -6.87 -6.71 -1.40
C GLY A 32 -5.85 -5.99 -0.49
N ILE A 33 -4.57 -6.35 -0.62
CA ILE A 33 -3.48 -5.82 0.24
C ILE A 33 -2.73 -4.63 -0.40
N MET A 34 -3.06 -4.29 -1.65
CA MET A 34 -2.27 -3.40 -2.51
C MET A 34 -2.15 -2.00 -1.93
N ASP A 35 -3.26 -1.38 -1.55
CA ASP A 35 -3.29 0.01 -1.07
C ASP A 35 -2.50 0.15 0.23
N GLN A 36 -2.68 -0.78 1.16
CA GLN A 36 -2.01 -0.74 2.45
C GLN A 36 -0.51 -1.00 2.31
N MET A 37 -0.09 -1.89 1.40
CA MET A 37 1.33 -2.13 1.10
C MET A 37 1.97 -0.95 0.38
N ALA A 38 1.30 -0.36 -0.62
CA ALA A 38 1.77 0.81 -1.33
C ALA A 38 1.97 1.99 -0.37
N CYS A 39 1.02 2.25 0.52
CA CYS A 39 1.15 3.31 1.53
C CYS A 39 2.30 3.05 2.52
N ALA A 40 2.56 1.78 2.90
CA ALA A 40 3.53 1.44 3.93
C ALA A 40 4.98 1.28 3.41
N LEU A 41 5.16 0.86 2.15
CA LEU A 41 6.46 0.40 1.64
C LEU A 41 7.03 1.26 0.51
N SER A 42 6.23 2.05 -0.20
CA SER A 42 6.70 2.78 -1.39
C SER A 42 7.88 3.70 -1.12
N GLN A 43 8.78 3.77 -2.11
CA GLN A 43 9.94 4.66 -2.09
C GLN A 43 9.86 5.68 -3.22
N ARG A 44 10.60 6.79 -3.06
CA ARG A 44 10.65 7.86 -4.06
C ARG A 44 11.21 7.32 -5.38
N ASN A 45 10.59 7.72 -6.50
CA ASN A 45 10.98 7.38 -7.88
C ASN A 45 10.97 5.89 -8.22
N THR A 46 10.18 5.09 -7.49
CA THR A 46 10.03 3.66 -7.74
C THR A 46 8.56 3.27 -7.72
N ALA A 47 8.19 2.28 -8.53
CA ALA A 47 6.97 1.50 -8.36
C ALA A 47 7.25 0.34 -7.40
N LEU A 48 6.21 -0.12 -6.70
CA LEU A 48 6.26 -1.28 -5.82
C LEU A 48 5.68 -2.50 -6.55
N LEU A 49 6.51 -3.50 -6.82
CA LEU A 49 6.03 -4.80 -7.28
C LEU A 49 5.69 -5.66 -6.07
N ILE A 50 4.47 -6.21 -6.05
CA ILE A 50 3.94 -7.04 -4.97
C ILE A 50 3.55 -8.40 -5.55
N ASP A 51 4.14 -9.48 -5.03
CA ASP A 51 3.57 -10.81 -5.20
C ASP A 51 2.42 -10.97 -4.18
N CYS A 52 1.18 -10.98 -4.66
CA CYS A 52 0.01 -11.03 -3.78
C CYS A 52 -0.17 -12.38 -3.07
N LEU A 53 0.51 -13.45 -3.50
CA LEU A 53 0.46 -14.76 -2.85
C LEU A 53 1.48 -14.88 -1.73
N THR A 54 2.73 -14.49 -2.00
CA THR A 54 3.84 -14.62 -1.04
C THR A 54 4.06 -13.36 -0.19
N LEU A 55 3.53 -12.22 -0.64
CA LEU A 55 3.77 -10.87 -0.11
C LEU A 55 5.22 -10.40 -0.25
N GLU A 56 6.02 -11.07 -1.08
CA GLU A 56 7.34 -10.58 -1.47
C GLU A 56 7.22 -9.26 -2.24
N THR A 57 8.18 -8.37 -2.00
CA THR A 57 8.17 -7.04 -2.61
C THR A 57 9.52 -6.68 -3.20
N SER A 58 9.48 -5.95 -4.31
CA SER A 58 10.66 -5.35 -4.91
C SER A 58 10.36 -3.95 -5.43
N MET A 59 11.35 -3.07 -5.34
CA MET A 59 11.27 -1.71 -5.90
C MET A 59 11.69 -1.77 -7.37
N VAL A 60 10.87 -1.19 -8.24
CA VAL A 60 11.13 -1.08 -9.66
C VAL A 60 11.32 0.40 -9.99
N SER A 61 12.50 0.79 -10.47
CA SER A 61 12.79 2.18 -10.83
C SER A 61 11.87 2.66 -11.95
N ILE A 62 11.32 3.86 -11.78
CA ILE A 62 10.55 4.55 -12.83
C ILE A 62 11.54 5.40 -13.64
N PRO A 63 11.59 5.27 -14.98
CA PRO A 63 12.46 6.11 -15.81
C PRO A 63 12.17 7.60 -15.64
N GLU A 64 13.21 8.44 -15.65
CA GLU A 64 13.08 9.89 -15.41
C GLU A 64 12.31 10.62 -16.52
N ASP A 65 12.27 10.05 -17.73
CA ASP A 65 11.56 10.56 -18.90
C ASP A 65 10.09 10.09 -18.96
N VAL A 66 9.63 9.31 -17.98
CA VAL A 66 8.26 8.84 -17.87
C VAL A 66 7.50 9.65 -16.81
N THR A 67 6.35 10.18 -17.21
CA THR A 67 5.41 10.84 -16.29
C THR A 67 4.13 10.04 -16.17
N VAL A 68 3.71 9.77 -14.93
CA VAL A 68 2.40 9.17 -14.65
C VAL A 68 1.37 10.30 -14.51
N VAL A 69 0.36 10.29 -15.37
CA VAL A 69 -0.75 11.26 -15.31
C VAL A 69 -1.97 10.56 -14.71
N ILE A 70 -2.47 11.08 -13.59
CA ILE A 70 -3.74 10.64 -12.99
C ILE A 70 -4.85 11.51 -13.57
N MET A 71 -5.79 10.89 -14.30
CA MET A 71 -7.00 11.53 -14.79
C MET A 71 -8.18 10.98 -14.00
N ASP A 72 -8.67 11.77 -13.04
CA ASP A 72 -9.86 11.42 -12.27
C ASP A 72 -11.11 11.76 -13.06
N MET A 73 -11.95 10.76 -13.28
CA MET A 73 -13.23 10.88 -13.96
C MET A 73 -14.31 10.86 -12.89
N ALA A 74 -14.53 11.99 -12.23
CA ALA A 74 -15.57 12.12 -11.21
C ALA A 74 -16.92 11.63 -11.78
N GLN A 75 -17.38 10.48 -11.30
CA GLN A 75 -18.77 10.07 -11.43
C GLN A 75 -19.47 10.50 -10.15
N ASP A 76 -20.51 11.32 -10.29
CA ASP A 76 -21.34 11.76 -9.18
C ASP A 76 -22.08 10.52 -8.64
N GLU A 77 -21.62 9.98 -7.51
CA GLU A 77 -22.28 8.84 -6.86
C GLU A 77 -23.48 9.37 -6.04
N SER A 78 -24.67 9.30 -6.64
CA SER A 78 -25.96 9.53 -5.99
C SER A 78 -26.43 8.33 -5.17
#